data_AF-A0A914SH42-F1
#
_entry.id   AF-A0A914SH42-F1
#
_cell.length_a   1.000
_cell.length_b   1.000
_cell.length_c   1.000
_cell.angle_alpha   90.00
_cell.angle_beta   90.00
_cell.angle_gamma   90.00
#
_symmetry.space_group_name_H-M   'P 1'
#
loop_
_entity.id
_entity.type
_entity.pdbx_description
1 polymer ?
#
loop_
_entity_poly.entity_id
_entity_poly.type
_entity_poly.pdbx_seq_one_letter_code
_entity_poly.pdbx_strand_id
1 'polypeptide(L)'
;MAFSKMPTYFLRCSSKVSQRFYTETNKNLSINKQTRVLVQGFTGKQGTFHGQQMIDYKTNVVGGVSPKKAGSTHLGKPVFKSVQEAVDKVGVDATVIYVPAAAAAAAIEEAMDAKVPLIVCITEGIPQQDMAVDKVGVDATVIYVPASAAAAAIEEAMDAKVPLIVCITEGIPQQDMVRVKNKLIHQNHSRLLGPNCP
;
A
#
# COMPACT_ATOMS: atom_id res chain seq x y z
N MET A 1 -9.74 -43.40 38.73
CA MET A 1 -8.52 -42.58 38.66
C MET A 1 -8.75 -41.48 37.64
N ALA A 2 -8.87 -40.25 38.12
CA ALA A 2 -9.27 -39.07 37.35
C ALA A 2 -8.04 -38.44 36.66
N PHE A 3 -8.10 -38.28 35.33
CA PHE A 3 -7.20 -37.41 34.60
C PHE A 3 -7.65 -35.95 34.82
N SER A 4 -6.88 -35.22 35.63
CA SER A 4 -7.14 -33.81 35.91
C SER A 4 -6.89 -32.95 34.66
N LYS A 5 -7.90 -32.17 34.29
CA LYS A 5 -7.85 -31.07 33.33
C LYS A 5 -6.69 -30.11 33.64
N MET A 6 -5.75 -29.92 32.71
CA MET A 6 -4.94 -28.70 32.68
C MET A 6 -5.78 -27.58 32.05
N PRO A 7 -5.92 -26.41 32.70
CA PRO A 7 -6.66 -25.29 32.14
C PRO A 7 -5.84 -24.61 31.05
N THR A 8 -6.46 -24.44 29.88
CA THR A 8 -6.06 -23.56 28.79
C THR A 8 -6.15 -22.10 29.22
N TYR A 9 -5.17 -21.63 29.99
CA TYR A 9 -4.93 -20.21 30.17
C TYR A 9 -3.43 -19.94 30.03
N PHE A 10 -3.13 -18.80 29.39
CA PHE A 10 -1.83 -18.15 29.32
C PHE A 10 -0.92 -18.41 28.10
N LEU A 11 -1.42 -18.04 26.92
CA LEU A 11 -0.59 -17.42 25.87
C LEU A 11 -1.22 -16.08 25.45
N ARG A 12 -1.34 -15.17 26.43
CA ARG A 12 -1.70 -13.76 26.21
C ARG A 12 -0.51 -12.89 26.61
N CYS A 13 0.58 -13.01 25.86
CA CYS A 13 1.71 -12.10 25.96
C CYS A 13 2.32 -11.93 24.56
N SER A 14 1.79 -11.00 23.74
CA SER A 14 2.53 -10.48 22.57
C SER A 14 1.91 -9.25 21.87
N SER A 15 0.71 -8.75 22.22
CA SER A 15 0.08 -7.71 21.38
C SER A 15 0.69 -6.31 21.52
N LYS A 16 1.10 -5.88 22.73
CA LYS A 16 1.53 -4.48 22.96
C LYS A 16 2.93 -4.14 22.44
N VAL A 17 3.83 -5.12 22.40
CA VAL A 17 5.23 -4.92 21.95
C VAL A 17 5.29 -4.92 20.42
N SER A 18 4.61 -5.88 19.78
CA SER A 18 4.44 -5.92 18.31
C SER A 18 3.81 -4.64 17.76
N GLN A 19 2.77 -4.10 18.42
CA GLN A 19 2.13 -2.85 17.98
C GLN A 19 3.06 -1.62 18.03
N ARG A 20 3.96 -1.53 19.02
CA ARG A 20 4.95 -0.43 19.11
C ARG A 20 5.89 -0.42 17.90
N PHE A 21 6.47 -1.57 17.56
CA PHE A 21 7.39 -1.67 16.42
C PHE A 21 6.72 -1.39 15.07
N TYR A 22 5.46 -1.80 14.89
CA TYR A 22 4.72 -1.48 13.67
C TYR A 22 4.42 0.01 13.56
N THR A 23 4.03 0.66 14.66
CA THR A 23 3.68 2.10 14.66
C THR A 23 4.89 2.98 14.32
N GLU A 24 6.11 2.54 14.64
CA GLU A 24 7.35 3.22 14.24
C GLU A 24 7.56 3.28 12.71
N THR A 25 6.89 2.41 11.96
CA THR A 25 6.93 2.40 10.48
C THR A 25 6.06 3.50 9.86
N ASN A 26 5.21 4.19 10.64
CA ASN A 26 4.33 5.26 10.16
C ASN A 26 5.06 6.42 9.46
N LYS A 27 6.36 6.60 9.74
CA LYS A 27 7.24 7.57 9.07
C LYS A 27 7.50 7.21 7.60
N ASN A 28 7.44 5.93 7.24
CA ASN A 28 7.69 5.45 5.87
C ASN A 28 6.57 5.81 4.90
N LEU A 29 5.38 6.14 5.42
CA LEU A 29 4.26 6.67 4.63
C LEU A 29 4.53 8.09 4.09
N SER A 30 5.53 8.81 4.61
CA SER A 30 5.89 10.16 4.16
C SER A 30 6.81 10.10 2.93
N ILE A 31 6.23 9.82 1.76
CA ILE A 31 6.96 9.79 0.48
C ILE A 31 7.24 11.20 -0.06
N ASN A 32 8.30 11.32 -0.85
CA ASN A 32 8.72 12.57 -1.50
C ASN A 32 9.34 12.30 -2.89
N LYS A 33 9.84 13.34 -3.54
CA LYS A 33 10.42 13.27 -4.90
C LYS A 33 11.68 12.40 -4.97
N GLN A 34 12.38 12.22 -3.85
CA GLN A 34 13.60 11.44 -3.75
C GLN A 34 13.32 9.95 -3.52
N THR A 35 12.13 9.59 -3.05
CA THR A 35 11.73 8.20 -2.77
C THR A 35 11.94 7.31 -4.00
N ARG A 36 12.83 6.33 -3.90
CA ARG A 36 13.12 5.36 -4.97
C ARG A 36 12.05 4.28 -4.98
N VAL A 37 11.25 4.26 -6.04
CA VAL A 37 10.11 3.36 -6.17
C VAL A 37 10.45 2.16 -7.05
N LEU A 38 10.22 0.97 -6.53
CA LEU A 38 10.27 -0.29 -7.27
C LEU A 38 8.85 -0.72 -7.67
N VAL A 39 8.70 -1.34 -8.85
CA VAL A 39 7.42 -1.92 -9.28
C VAL A 39 7.52 -3.45 -9.30
N GLN A 40 6.73 -4.15 -8.49
CA GLN A 40 6.58 -5.61 -8.58
C GLN A 40 5.48 -5.98 -9.56
N GLY A 41 5.74 -6.97 -10.43
CA GLY A 41 4.87 -7.24 -11.58
C GLY A 41 5.08 -6.26 -12.74
N PHE A 42 6.28 -5.66 -12.81
CA PHE A 42 6.60 -4.52 -13.69
C PHE A 42 6.30 -4.75 -15.17
N THR A 43 6.59 -5.96 -15.67
CA THR A 43 6.37 -6.32 -17.08
C THR A 43 4.98 -6.88 -17.36
N GLY A 44 4.11 -6.93 -16.35
CA GLY A 44 2.70 -7.31 -16.48
C GLY A 44 1.87 -6.14 -17.02
N LYS A 45 0.61 -6.40 -17.39
CA LYS A 45 -0.29 -5.39 -17.98
C LYS A 45 -0.45 -4.16 -17.07
N GLN A 46 -0.81 -4.37 -15.81
CA GLN A 46 -1.03 -3.28 -14.85
C GLN A 46 0.28 -2.60 -14.43
N GLY A 47 1.34 -3.36 -14.18
CA GLY A 47 2.66 -2.81 -13.87
C GLY A 47 3.25 -1.96 -15.00
N THR A 48 2.96 -2.33 -16.26
CA THR A 48 3.35 -1.54 -17.44
C THR A 48 2.52 -0.26 -17.55
N PHE A 49 1.20 -0.38 -17.43
CA PHE A 49 0.28 0.74 -17.56
C PHE A 49 0.55 1.82 -16.51
N HIS A 50 0.52 1.45 -15.22
CA HIS A 50 0.78 2.40 -14.13
C HIS A 50 2.25 2.79 -14.03
N GLY A 51 3.18 1.88 -14.34
CA GLY A 51 4.60 2.21 -14.38
C GLY A 51 4.93 3.34 -15.37
N GLN A 52 4.27 3.34 -16.54
CA GLN A 52 4.43 4.42 -17.52
C GLN A 52 3.87 5.75 -16.96
N GLN A 53 2.65 5.74 -16.43
CA GLN A 53 2.04 6.92 -15.80
C GLN A 53 2.90 7.48 -14.66
N MET A 54 3.48 6.61 -13.82
CA MET A 54 4.38 7.01 -12.74
C MET A 54 5.62 7.73 -13.26
N ILE A 55 6.22 7.21 -14.35
CA ILE A 55 7.40 7.83 -14.99
C ILE A 55 7.02 9.16 -15.63
N ASP A 56 5.89 9.23 -16.34
CA ASP A 56 5.40 10.46 -16.97
C ASP A 56 5.09 11.55 -15.92
N TYR A 57 4.57 11.13 -14.77
CA TYR A 57 4.35 11.97 -13.59
C TYR A 57 5.65 12.34 -12.84
N LYS A 58 6.81 11.86 -13.30
CA LYS A 58 8.15 12.10 -12.73
C LYS A 58 8.35 11.47 -11.35
N THR A 59 7.67 10.37 -11.06
CA THR A 59 8.01 9.51 -9.92
C THR A 59 9.40 8.92 -10.13
N ASN A 60 10.22 8.84 -9.08
CA ASN A 60 11.55 8.25 -9.17
C ASN A 60 11.48 6.71 -9.20
N VAL A 61 10.95 6.17 -10.31
CA VAL A 61 10.92 4.73 -10.58
C VAL A 61 12.33 4.28 -10.92
N VAL A 62 12.90 3.39 -10.08
CA VAL A 62 14.27 2.91 -10.22
C VAL A 62 14.38 1.57 -10.95
N GLY A 63 13.24 0.90 -11.18
CA GLY A 63 13.17 -0.37 -11.89
C GLY A 63 11.95 -1.17 -11.47
N GLY A 64 11.97 -2.46 -11.79
CA GLY A 64 10.94 -3.36 -11.33
C GLY A 64 11.32 -4.82 -11.35
N VAL A 65 10.50 -5.65 -10.71
CA VAL A 65 10.74 -7.08 -10.54
C VAL A 65 9.87 -7.87 -11.50
N SER A 66 10.50 -8.76 -12.24
CA SER A 66 9.84 -9.76 -13.09
C SER A 66 10.80 -10.94 -13.27
N PRO A 67 10.70 -12.00 -12.45
CA PRO A 67 11.71 -13.07 -12.37
C PRO A 67 12.05 -13.71 -13.73
N LYS A 68 11.05 -13.86 -14.60
CA LYS A 68 11.19 -14.46 -15.94
C LYS A 68 11.92 -13.56 -16.95
N LYS A 69 12.01 -12.26 -16.69
CA LYS A 69 12.59 -11.24 -17.59
C LYS A 69 13.73 -10.47 -16.90
N ALA A 70 14.35 -11.06 -15.88
CA ALA A 70 15.46 -10.44 -15.17
C ALA A 70 16.63 -10.14 -16.12
N GLY A 71 17.30 -9.01 -15.91
CA GLY A 71 18.43 -8.55 -16.73
C GLY A 71 18.03 -7.80 -18.00
N SER A 72 16.72 -7.74 -18.34
CA SER A 72 16.23 -6.90 -19.42
C SER A 72 15.92 -5.48 -18.96
N THR A 73 15.50 -4.63 -19.90
CA THR A 73 14.92 -3.30 -19.62
C THR A 73 13.44 -3.29 -19.96
N HIS A 74 12.66 -2.51 -19.21
CA HIS A 74 11.24 -2.23 -19.49
C HIS A 74 10.92 -0.78 -19.12
N LEU A 75 10.20 -0.05 -19.97
CA LEU A 75 9.96 1.40 -19.82
C LEU A 75 11.26 2.22 -19.62
N GLY A 76 12.38 1.78 -20.21
CA GLY A 76 13.69 2.40 -20.03
C GLY A 76 14.32 2.20 -18.64
N LYS A 77 13.77 1.32 -17.81
CA LYS A 77 14.25 1.00 -16.46
C LYS A 77 14.69 -0.47 -16.35
N PRO A 78 15.62 -0.82 -15.44
CA PRO A 78 16.10 -2.18 -15.29
C PRO A 78 15.03 -3.12 -14.72
N VAL A 79 15.05 -4.37 -15.17
CA VAL A 79 14.23 -5.47 -14.66
C VAL A 79 15.08 -6.41 -13.82
N PHE A 80 14.72 -6.58 -12.55
CA PHE A 80 15.42 -7.42 -11.59
C PHE A 80 14.73 -8.77 -11.42
N LYS A 81 15.49 -9.77 -10.95
CA LYS A 81 15.00 -11.11 -10.65
C LYS A 81 14.18 -11.14 -9.36
N SER A 82 14.60 -10.37 -8.35
CA SER A 82 13.95 -10.29 -7.03
C SER A 82 13.99 -8.88 -6.47
N VAL A 83 13.17 -8.63 -5.43
CA VAL A 83 13.17 -7.35 -4.69
C VAL A 83 14.52 -7.12 -4.02
N GLN A 84 15.10 -8.15 -3.41
CA GLN A 84 16.41 -8.06 -2.76
C GLN A 84 17.50 -7.60 -3.75
N GLU A 85 17.52 -8.16 -4.95
CA GLU A 85 18.49 -7.76 -5.98
C GLU A 85 18.34 -6.27 -6.34
N ALA A 86 17.11 -5.77 -6.42
CA ALA A 86 16.84 -4.37 -6.69
C ALA A 86 17.30 -3.47 -5.52
N VAL A 87 17.03 -3.87 -4.28
CA VAL A 87 17.51 -3.18 -3.07
C VAL A 87 19.04 -3.09 -3.08
N ASP A 88 19.73 -4.17 -3.39
CA ASP A 88 21.20 -4.21 -3.36
C ASP A 88 21.82 -3.34 -4.47
N LYS A 89 21.20 -3.30 -5.65
CA LYS A 89 21.77 -2.61 -6.83
C LYS A 89 21.45 -1.12 -6.90
N VAL A 90 20.22 -0.74 -6.58
CA VAL A 90 19.73 0.64 -6.77
C VAL A 90 19.21 1.27 -5.48
N GLY A 91 18.96 0.45 -4.46
CA GLY A 91 18.26 0.82 -3.24
C GLY A 91 16.80 1.21 -3.50
N VAL A 92 15.93 0.79 -2.59
CA VAL A 92 14.49 0.92 -2.74
C VAL A 92 13.92 1.44 -1.43
N ASP A 93 13.19 2.55 -1.50
CA ASP A 93 12.56 3.18 -0.35
C ASP A 93 11.06 2.84 -0.28
N ALA A 94 10.46 2.53 -1.43
CA ALA A 94 9.08 2.08 -1.54
C ALA A 94 8.90 1.08 -2.69
N THR A 95 7.93 0.18 -2.57
CA THR A 95 7.54 -0.74 -3.64
C THR A 95 6.05 -0.73 -3.87
N VAL A 96 5.62 -0.77 -5.13
CA VAL A 96 4.22 -0.94 -5.52
C VAL A 96 4.01 -2.29 -6.19
N ILE A 97 2.96 -3.00 -5.80
CA ILE A 97 2.70 -4.39 -6.22
C ILE A 97 1.50 -4.44 -7.18
N TYR A 98 1.80 -4.84 -8.43
CA TYR A 98 0.84 -5.10 -9.50
C TYR A 98 0.94 -6.55 -9.99
N VAL A 99 0.93 -7.50 -9.06
CA VAL A 99 0.90 -8.95 -9.37
C VAL A 99 -0.55 -9.46 -9.34
N PRO A 100 -0.87 -10.67 -9.85
CA PRO A 100 -2.20 -11.26 -9.68
C PRO A 100 -2.53 -11.56 -8.21
N ALA A 101 -3.81 -11.58 -7.83
CA ALA A 101 -4.25 -11.80 -6.44
C ALA A 101 -3.63 -13.04 -5.76
N ALA A 102 -3.53 -14.16 -6.49
CA ALA A 102 -2.93 -15.39 -6.00
C ALA A 102 -1.42 -15.25 -5.64
N ALA A 103 -0.74 -14.23 -6.15
CA ALA A 103 0.67 -13.97 -5.92
C ALA A 103 0.93 -12.73 -5.02
N ALA A 104 -0.11 -12.02 -4.59
CA ALA A 104 0.02 -10.77 -3.84
C ALA A 104 0.70 -10.99 -2.47
N ALA A 105 0.28 -12.01 -1.72
CA ALA A 105 0.86 -12.34 -0.42
C ALA A 105 2.36 -12.62 -0.53
N ALA A 106 2.77 -13.47 -1.49
CA ALA A 106 4.18 -13.80 -1.72
C ALA A 106 5.01 -12.56 -2.11
N ALA A 107 4.44 -11.63 -2.90
CA ALA A 107 5.12 -10.39 -3.29
C ALA A 107 5.27 -9.40 -2.12
N ILE A 108 4.32 -9.39 -1.18
CA ILE A 108 4.42 -8.60 0.06
C ILE A 108 5.52 -9.19 0.95
N GLU A 109 5.50 -10.50 1.18
CA GLU A 109 6.51 -11.22 1.96
C GLU A 109 7.92 -11.00 1.39
N GLU A 110 8.09 -11.09 0.06
CA GLU A 110 9.36 -10.83 -0.61
C GLU A 110 9.89 -9.41 -0.32
N ALA A 111 9.00 -8.41 -0.31
CA ALA A 111 9.39 -7.04 0.00
C ALA A 111 9.67 -6.81 1.49
N MET A 112 8.98 -7.52 2.38
CA MET A 112 9.25 -7.51 3.82
C MET A 112 10.62 -8.12 4.13
N ASP A 113 10.92 -9.26 3.52
CA ASP A 113 12.22 -9.94 3.67
C ASP A 113 13.37 -9.08 3.15
N ALA A 114 13.14 -8.36 2.04
CA ALA A 114 14.06 -7.37 1.50
C ALA A 114 14.11 -6.06 2.29
N LYS A 115 13.32 -5.94 3.37
CA LYS A 115 13.24 -4.79 4.27
C LYS A 115 12.90 -3.48 3.55
N VAL A 116 12.02 -3.54 2.54
CA VAL A 116 11.54 -2.35 1.86
C VAL A 116 10.72 -1.49 2.84
N PRO A 117 11.05 -0.19 3.03
CA PRO A 117 10.41 0.63 4.06
C PRO A 117 8.90 0.83 3.88
N LEU A 118 8.44 0.99 2.64
CA LEU A 118 7.02 1.15 2.31
C LEU A 118 6.58 0.15 1.23
N ILE A 119 5.54 -0.62 1.51
CA ILE A 119 4.95 -1.60 0.57
C ILE A 119 3.51 -1.17 0.29
N VAL A 120 3.20 -0.95 -0.99
CA VAL A 120 1.86 -0.58 -1.46
C VAL A 120 1.34 -1.68 -2.37
N CYS A 121 0.34 -2.42 -1.91
CA CYS A 121 -0.29 -3.49 -2.70
C CYS A 121 -1.58 -2.97 -3.35
N ILE A 122 -1.63 -2.96 -4.68
CA ILE A 122 -2.82 -2.50 -5.44
C ILE A 122 -3.71 -3.66 -5.88
N THR A 123 -3.17 -4.88 -5.90
CA THR A 123 -3.78 -6.08 -6.45
C THR A 123 -5.30 -6.17 -6.25
N GLU A 124 -6.06 -6.05 -7.34
CA GLU A 124 -7.52 -6.23 -7.32
C GLU A 124 -7.90 -7.72 -7.20
N GLY A 125 -9.06 -8.00 -6.60
CA GLY A 125 -9.62 -9.36 -6.48
C GLY A 125 -9.68 -9.92 -5.06
N ILE A 126 -9.46 -9.10 -4.03
CA ILE A 126 -9.77 -9.49 -2.63
C ILE A 126 -11.30 -9.43 -2.45
N PRO A 127 -11.98 -10.48 -1.94
CA PRO A 127 -13.43 -10.52 -1.80
C PRO A 127 -13.98 -9.33 -1.00
N GLN A 128 -14.97 -8.63 -1.57
CA GLN A 128 -15.60 -7.43 -0.96
C GLN A 128 -16.37 -7.70 0.34
N GLN A 129 -16.55 -8.96 0.74
CA GLN A 129 -17.39 -9.33 1.89
C GLN A 129 -16.71 -9.15 3.27
N ASP A 130 -15.44 -8.76 3.35
CA ASP A 130 -14.71 -8.63 4.63
C ASP A 130 -14.70 -7.21 5.23
N MET A 131 -15.33 -6.22 4.58
CA MET A 131 -15.32 -4.82 5.05
C MET A 131 -16.65 -4.43 5.73
N ALA A 132 -16.82 -4.84 6.99
CA ALA A 132 -17.88 -4.33 7.88
C ALA A 132 -17.27 -3.45 8.98
N VAL A 133 -17.55 -2.15 8.92
CA VAL A 133 -16.92 -1.10 9.76
C VAL A 133 -17.45 -1.08 11.21
N ASP A 134 -18.59 -1.70 11.51
CA ASP A 134 -19.26 -1.51 12.81
C ASP A 134 -18.78 -2.42 13.96
N LYS A 135 -17.81 -3.31 13.74
CA LYS A 135 -17.35 -4.25 14.80
C LYS A 135 -15.84 -4.34 15.02
N VAL A 136 -15.04 -3.71 14.19
CA VAL A 136 -13.58 -3.90 14.18
C VAL A 136 -12.93 -2.53 14.24
N GLY A 137 -12.00 -2.30 15.16
CA GLY A 137 -11.20 -1.07 15.16
C GLY A 137 -10.44 -0.98 13.84
N VAL A 138 -10.93 -0.17 12.91
CA VAL A 138 -10.37 -0.05 11.57
C VAL A 138 -9.20 0.93 11.61
N ASP A 139 -7.97 0.41 11.55
CA ASP A 139 -6.75 1.24 11.49
C ASP A 139 -6.50 1.82 10.09
N ALA A 140 -7.07 1.21 9.04
CA ALA A 140 -6.96 1.68 7.66
C ALA A 140 -8.16 1.28 6.79
N THR A 141 -8.52 2.10 5.80
CA THR A 141 -9.55 1.81 4.79
C THR A 141 -9.01 2.07 3.37
N VAL A 142 -9.58 1.37 2.39
CA VAL A 142 -9.28 1.56 0.97
C VAL A 142 -10.58 1.87 0.22
N ILE A 143 -10.58 2.96 -0.55
CA ILE A 143 -11.74 3.47 -1.29
C ILE A 143 -11.59 3.13 -2.77
N TYR A 144 -12.51 2.29 -3.26
CA TYR A 144 -12.68 1.90 -4.66
C TYR A 144 -14.07 2.34 -5.16
N VAL A 145 -14.23 3.63 -5.44
CA VAL A 145 -15.50 4.18 -5.92
C VAL A 145 -15.30 4.97 -7.21
N PRO A 146 -16.37 5.22 -8.00
CA PRO A 146 -16.30 6.13 -9.14
C PRO A 146 -15.80 7.52 -8.75
N ALA A 147 -15.17 8.26 -9.67
CA ALA A 147 -14.62 9.59 -9.44
C ALA A 147 -15.61 10.56 -8.76
N SER A 148 -16.87 10.52 -9.17
CA SER A 148 -17.94 11.36 -8.62
C SER A 148 -18.27 11.07 -7.15
N ALA A 149 -17.93 9.90 -6.64
CA ALA A 149 -18.22 9.46 -5.28
C ALA A 149 -17.01 9.47 -4.34
N ALA A 150 -15.79 9.64 -4.87
CA ALA A 150 -14.56 9.48 -4.09
C ALA A 150 -14.41 10.51 -2.97
N ALA A 151 -14.76 11.77 -3.24
CA ALA A 151 -14.68 12.82 -2.24
C ALA A 151 -15.60 12.54 -1.05
N ALA A 152 -16.83 12.09 -1.32
CA ALA A 152 -17.78 11.73 -0.28
C ALA A 152 -17.28 10.53 0.55
N ALA A 153 -16.75 9.50 -0.10
CA ALA A 153 -16.20 8.33 0.58
C ALA A 153 -14.98 8.68 1.47
N ILE A 154 -14.11 9.60 1.01
CA ILE A 154 -12.97 10.08 1.82
C ILE A 154 -13.48 10.82 3.05
N GLU A 155 -14.45 11.72 2.87
CA GLU A 155 -15.03 12.49 3.97
C GLU A 155 -15.72 11.60 5.00
N GLU A 156 -16.45 10.58 4.55
CA GLU A 156 -17.08 9.59 5.42
C GLU A 156 -16.03 8.82 6.25
N ALA A 157 -14.94 8.39 5.61
CA ALA A 157 -13.84 7.73 6.32
C ALA A 157 -13.12 8.66 7.31
N MET A 158 -13.02 9.95 7.00
CA MET A 158 -12.49 10.96 7.92
C MET A 158 -13.42 11.20 9.11
N ASP A 159 -14.73 11.28 8.89
CA ASP A 159 -15.73 11.48 9.94
C ASP A 159 -15.81 10.24 10.86
N ALA A 160 -15.62 9.05 10.31
CA ALA A 160 -15.44 7.79 11.04
C ALA A 160 -14.09 7.69 11.78
N LYS A 161 -13.21 8.68 11.62
CA LYS A 161 -11.87 8.75 12.24
C LYS A 161 -10.96 7.57 11.90
N VAL A 162 -11.04 7.06 10.67
CA VAL A 162 -10.13 6.01 10.21
C VAL A 162 -8.71 6.59 10.08
N PRO A 163 -7.68 6.04 10.75
CA PRO A 163 -6.34 6.64 10.79
C PRO A 163 -5.65 6.72 9.43
N LEU A 164 -5.79 5.70 8.58
CA LEU A 164 -5.24 5.69 7.22
C LEU A 164 -6.35 5.47 6.20
N ILE A 165 -6.51 6.40 5.27
CA ILE A 165 -7.46 6.34 4.16
C ILE A 165 -6.64 6.23 2.88
N VAL A 166 -6.81 5.16 2.12
CA VAL A 166 -6.17 4.97 0.82
C VAL A 166 -7.25 5.13 -0.25
N CYS A 167 -7.17 6.15 -1.09
CA CYS A 167 -8.10 6.34 -2.19
C CYS A 167 -7.37 6.09 -3.51
N ILE A 168 -7.86 5.15 -4.32
CA ILE A 168 -7.23 4.77 -5.59
C ILE A 168 -7.92 5.45 -6.79
N THR A 169 -9.11 6.00 -6.57
CA THR A 169 -9.95 6.55 -7.64
C THR A 169 -9.24 7.64 -8.46
N GLU A 170 -9.21 7.48 -9.78
CA GLU A 170 -8.68 8.48 -10.72
C GLU A 170 -9.75 9.46 -11.20
N GLY A 171 -9.34 10.64 -11.69
CA GLY A 171 -10.22 11.58 -12.39
C GLY A 171 -11.19 12.36 -11.51
N ILE A 172 -10.88 12.49 -10.21
CA ILE A 172 -11.70 13.24 -9.26
C ILE A 172 -11.61 14.74 -9.60
N PRO A 173 -12.73 15.48 -9.59
CA PRO A 173 -12.72 16.92 -9.81
C PRO A 173 -11.77 17.66 -8.86
N GLN A 174 -10.95 18.55 -9.41
CA GLN A 174 -9.95 19.29 -8.63
C GLN A 174 -10.56 20.09 -7.47
N GLN A 175 -11.77 20.64 -7.65
CA GLN A 175 -12.48 21.38 -6.60
C GLN A 175 -12.80 20.49 -5.38
N ASP A 176 -13.17 19.23 -5.62
CA ASP A 176 -13.43 18.28 -4.53
C ASP A 176 -12.13 17.96 -3.76
N MET A 177 -11.01 17.82 -4.47
CA MET A 177 -9.72 17.61 -3.80
C MET A 177 -9.21 18.82 -3.03
N VAL A 178 -9.52 20.04 -3.46
CA VAL A 178 -9.26 21.26 -2.68
C VAL A 178 -10.07 21.24 -1.38
N ARG A 179 -11.34 20.82 -1.43
CA ARG A 179 -12.21 20.68 -0.26
C ARG A 179 -11.69 19.62 0.71
N VAL A 180 -11.36 18.42 0.20
CA VAL A 180 -10.79 17.32 1.00
C VAL A 180 -9.46 17.74 1.64
N LYS A 181 -8.58 18.41 0.89
CA LYS A 181 -7.32 18.95 1.43
C LYS A 181 -7.56 19.95 2.56
N ASN A 182 -8.52 20.86 2.39
CA ASN A 182 -8.86 21.84 3.41
C ASN A 182 -9.33 21.14 4.71
N LYS A 183 -10.17 20.10 4.59
CA LYS A 183 -10.56 19.29 5.76
C LYS A 183 -9.35 18.59 6.39
N LEU A 184 -8.51 17.96 5.58
CA LEU A 184 -7.34 17.19 6.06
C LEU A 184 -6.36 18.03 6.88
N ILE A 185 -6.13 19.29 6.51
CA ILE A 185 -5.20 20.18 7.24
C ILE A 185 -5.80 20.76 8.53
N HIS A 186 -7.13 20.70 8.71
CA HIS A 186 -7.83 21.21 9.90
C HIS A 186 -8.23 20.09 10.88
N GLN A 187 -7.72 18.88 10.69
CA GLN A 187 -7.92 17.72 11.57
C GLN A 187 -6.58 17.02 11.85
N ASN A 188 -6.54 16.11 12.82
CA ASN A 188 -5.29 15.47 13.27
C ASN A 188 -5.39 13.94 13.47
N HIS A 189 -6.46 13.30 13.00
CA HIS A 189 -6.76 11.89 13.25
C HIS A 189 -6.63 10.99 12.02
N SER A 190 -6.88 11.50 10.81
CA SER A 190 -6.82 10.74 9.55
C SER A 190 -5.69 11.20 8.64
N ARG A 191 -5.11 10.27 7.89
CA ARG A 191 -4.12 10.50 6.84
C ARG A 191 -4.67 9.95 5.52
N LEU A 192 -4.59 10.73 4.45
CA LEU A 192 -5.02 10.29 3.11
C LEU A 192 -3.80 9.95 2.24
N LEU A 193 -3.81 8.77 1.62
CA LEU A 193 -2.87 8.33 0.58
C LEU A 193 -3.64 8.17 -0.75
N GLY A 194 -3.21 8.90 -1.79
CA GLY A 194 -3.99 9.11 -3.02
C GLY A 194 -5.02 10.24 -2.85
N PRO A 195 -6.08 10.34 -3.68
CA PRO A 195 -6.23 9.77 -5.02
C PRO A 195 -5.26 10.37 -6.04
N ASN A 196 -5.08 9.70 -7.18
CA ASN A 196 -4.32 10.24 -8.29
C ASN A 196 -5.25 11.14 -9.13
N CYS A 197 -5.14 12.46 -8.96
CA CYS A 197 -5.82 13.43 -9.82
C CYS A 197 -4.88 13.84 -10.97
N PRO A 198 -5.19 13.53 -12.23
CA PRO A 198 -4.60 14.22 -13.38
C PRO A 198 -5.03 15.70 -13.44
#